data_AF-A0A920LJ35-F1
#
_entry.id   AF-A0A920LJ35-F1
#
_cell.length_a   1.000
_cell.length_b   1.000
_cell.length_c   1.000
_cell.angle_alpha   90.00
_cell.angle_beta   90.00
_cell.angle_gamma   90.00
#
_symmetry.space_group_name_H-M   'P 1'
#
loop_
_entity.id
_entity.type
_entity.pdbx_description
1 polymer ?
#
loop_
_entity_poly.entity_id
_entity_poly.type
_entity_poly.pdbx_seq_one_letter_code
_entity_poly.pdbx_strand_id
1 'polypeptide(L)'
;MKLNLSSDNDFKSNVLEKKFSVKTSSSQISCIIPKEKKFKVENLFEFRRITGDLTLSLVFLLFVIFLFLNFNTESGWDTRNLPQKRVGKILKQQWVGPLLCMVILIPATFINLYESFKALKKSQRLKIPNKIQYEISQWIRSIEFIVYFLIYTFAIEIFGYLISTMIFANFLTFRLGYRTKKWILTSTICSFVVVIIFRSILQIKTPVNIWLYKYFPENIEVFMKIYF
;
A
#
# COMPACT_ATOMS: atom_id res chain seq x y z
N MET A 1 31.77 33.06 -45.59
CA MET A 1 31.09 34.01 -46.48
C MET A 1 30.34 34.99 -45.59
N LYS A 2 30.87 36.21 -45.42
CA LYS A 2 30.24 37.29 -44.64
C LYS A 2 29.21 37.98 -45.53
N LEU A 3 27.97 38.06 -45.10
CA LEU A 3 26.96 38.97 -45.65
C LEU A 3 26.26 39.64 -44.48
N ASN A 4 26.69 40.87 -44.21
CA ASN A 4 25.92 41.85 -43.47
C ASN A 4 24.95 42.50 -44.46
N LEU A 5 23.65 42.49 -44.15
CA LEU A 5 22.68 43.38 -44.78
C LEU A 5 21.89 44.08 -43.67
N SER A 6 22.15 45.38 -43.59
CA SER A 6 21.42 46.38 -42.83
C SER A 6 20.07 46.64 -43.50
N SER A 7 19.01 46.79 -42.70
CA SER A 7 17.99 47.82 -42.95
C SER A 7 17.13 47.98 -41.70
N ASP A 8 17.35 49.11 -41.03
CA ASP A 8 16.37 49.75 -40.17
C ASP A 8 15.07 49.95 -40.95
N ASN A 9 13.93 49.65 -40.33
CA ASN A 9 12.69 50.39 -40.59
C ASN A 9 11.82 50.36 -39.33
N ASP A 10 11.75 51.54 -38.73
CA ASP A 10 10.88 51.96 -37.64
C ASP A 10 9.43 51.51 -37.87
N PHE A 11 8.89 50.73 -36.92
CA PHE A 11 7.45 50.68 -36.67
C PHE A 11 7.19 51.16 -35.25
N LYS A 12 6.91 52.47 -35.13
CA LYS A 12 6.44 53.11 -33.90
C LYS A 12 4.98 52.74 -33.65
N SER A 13 4.73 51.70 -32.86
CA SER A 13 3.44 51.50 -32.18
C SER A 13 3.60 51.80 -30.69
N ASN A 14 3.10 52.96 -30.28
CA ASN A 14 2.99 53.41 -28.89
C ASN A 14 1.92 52.62 -28.14
N VAL A 15 2.19 51.36 -27.83
CA VAL A 15 1.42 50.60 -26.84
C VAL A 15 2.31 50.45 -25.62
N LEU A 16 1.92 51.09 -24.52
CA LEU A 16 2.52 50.91 -23.20
C LEU A 16 2.23 49.48 -22.70
N GLU A 17 2.89 48.49 -23.30
CA GLU A 17 2.99 47.16 -22.71
C GLU A 17 3.89 47.28 -21.49
N LYS A 18 3.28 47.25 -20.32
CA LYS A 18 3.99 47.07 -19.06
C LYS A 18 4.62 45.67 -19.12
N LYS A 19 5.86 45.58 -19.65
CA LYS A 19 6.67 44.36 -19.66
C LYS A 19 6.79 43.89 -18.22
N PHE A 20 5.97 42.92 -17.83
CA PHE A 20 6.17 42.16 -16.61
C PHE A 20 7.47 41.38 -16.82
N SER A 21 8.59 41.96 -16.39
CA SER A 21 9.86 41.24 -16.36
C SER A 21 9.77 40.22 -15.23
N VAL A 22 9.22 39.05 -15.53
CA VAL A 22 9.37 37.89 -14.67
C VAL A 22 10.85 37.56 -14.70
N LYS A 23 11.57 37.94 -13.64
CA LYS A 23 12.96 37.52 -13.43
C LYS A 23 12.90 36.03 -13.11
N THR A 24 12.85 35.19 -14.15
CA THR A 24 13.07 33.76 -14.00
C THR A 24 14.53 33.56 -13.65
N SER A 25 14.85 33.73 -12.36
CA SER A 25 16.06 33.16 -11.79
C SER A 25 15.86 31.66 -11.81
N SER A 26 16.14 31.03 -12.96
CA SER A 26 16.32 29.59 -13.04
C SER A 26 17.55 29.27 -12.19
N SER A 27 17.36 29.06 -10.89
CA SER A 27 18.35 28.34 -10.10
C SER A 27 18.53 27.02 -10.84
N GLN A 28 19.66 26.86 -11.53
CA GLN A 28 19.98 25.60 -12.18
C GLN A 28 19.90 24.55 -11.09
N ILE A 29 18.89 23.68 -11.17
CA ILE A 29 18.79 22.53 -10.30
C ILE A 29 19.96 21.65 -10.71
N SER A 30 21.10 21.83 -10.04
CA SER A 30 22.24 20.96 -10.21
C SER A 30 21.89 19.66 -9.50
N CYS A 31 21.23 18.75 -10.21
CA CYS A 31 21.14 17.36 -9.80
C CYS A 31 22.54 16.77 -9.88
N ILE A 32 23.24 16.75 -8.74
CA ILE A 32 24.44 15.94 -8.56
C ILE A 32 23.93 14.50 -8.53
N ILE A 33 23.86 13.87 -9.71
CA ILE A 33 23.64 12.44 -9.80
C ILE A 33 24.89 11.80 -9.19
N PRO A 34 24.80 11.11 -8.03
CA PRO A 34 25.94 10.40 -7.49
C PRO A 34 26.40 9.43 -8.57
N LYS A 35 27.70 9.46 -8.90
CA LYS A 35 28.32 8.58 -9.89
C LYS A 35 27.78 7.17 -9.66
N GLU A 36 27.05 6.62 -10.64
CA GLU A 36 26.34 5.35 -10.48
C GLU A 36 27.29 4.34 -9.83
N LYS A 37 26.96 3.93 -8.60
CA LYS A 37 27.67 2.84 -7.96
C LYS A 37 27.35 1.64 -8.84
N LYS A 38 28.30 1.19 -9.66
CA LYS A 38 28.12 0.06 -10.61
C LYS A 38 27.34 -1.05 -9.90
N PHE A 39 26.06 -1.13 -10.24
CA PHE A 39 25.14 -2.04 -9.57
C PHE A 39 25.21 -3.34 -10.34
N LYS A 40 25.73 -4.39 -9.72
CA LYS A 40 25.73 -5.72 -10.34
C LYS A 40 24.32 -6.29 -10.28
N VAL A 41 23.76 -6.69 -11.42
CA VAL A 41 22.42 -7.28 -11.50
C VAL A 41 22.31 -8.51 -10.59
N GLU A 42 23.40 -9.28 -10.44
CA GLU A 42 23.44 -10.42 -9.51
C GLU A 42 23.10 -10.03 -8.05
N ASN A 43 23.44 -8.82 -7.61
CA ASN A 43 23.16 -8.37 -6.24
C ASN A 43 21.68 -8.06 -6.01
N LEU A 44 20.85 -7.86 -7.04
CA LEU A 44 19.39 -7.74 -6.88
C LEU A 44 18.76 -9.06 -6.42
N PHE A 45 19.34 -10.17 -6.84
CA PHE A 45 18.81 -11.51 -6.60
C PHE A 45 19.52 -12.25 -5.46
N GLU A 46 20.54 -11.64 -4.85
CA GLU A 46 21.20 -12.20 -3.68
C GLU A 46 20.24 -12.16 -2.48
N PHE A 47 19.74 -13.33 -2.09
CA PHE A 47 18.96 -13.45 -0.86
C PHE A 47 19.86 -13.17 0.35
N ARG A 48 19.72 -11.98 0.92
CA ARG A 48 20.43 -11.57 2.12
C ARG A 48 19.54 -11.72 3.34
N ARG A 49 19.92 -12.62 4.25
CA ARG A 49 19.29 -12.71 5.57
C ARG A 49 19.59 -11.45 6.40
N ILE A 50 18.56 -10.90 7.02
CA ILE A 50 18.60 -9.65 7.80
C ILE A 50 18.52 -9.98 9.30
N THR A 51 18.89 -9.03 10.18
CA THR A 51 18.88 -9.26 11.63
C THR A 51 17.49 -9.55 12.21
N GLY A 52 16.42 -9.00 11.63
CA GLY A 52 15.04 -9.29 12.02
C GLY A 52 14.48 -10.62 11.54
N ASP A 53 15.21 -11.41 10.73
CA ASP A 53 14.70 -12.68 10.21
C ASP A 53 14.32 -13.67 11.32
N LEU A 54 15.04 -13.65 12.45
CA LEU A 54 14.70 -14.51 13.59
C LEU A 54 13.36 -14.11 14.20
N THR A 55 13.14 -12.82 14.43
CA THR A 55 11.88 -12.30 14.97
C THR A 55 10.71 -12.60 14.03
N LEU A 56 10.91 -12.44 12.72
CA LEU A 56 9.90 -12.77 11.71
C LEU A 56 9.59 -14.27 11.72
N SER A 57 10.62 -15.12 11.78
CA SER A 57 10.47 -16.58 11.80
C SER A 57 9.72 -17.06 13.04
N LEU A 58 9.95 -16.42 14.20
CA LEU A 58 9.24 -16.73 15.43
C LEU A 58 7.77 -16.31 15.36
N VAL A 59 7.48 -15.12 14.85
CA VAL A 59 6.09 -14.66 14.60
C VAL A 59 5.36 -15.61 13.64
N PHE A 60 6.03 -16.03 12.57
CA PHE A 60 5.45 -16.97 11.61
C PHE A 60 5.24 -18.35 12.21
N LEU A 61 6.16 -18.86 13.02
CA LEU A 61 5.97 -20.12 13.74
C LEU A 61 4.76 -20.05 14.70
N LEU A 62 4.61 -18.96 15.45
CA LEU A 62 3.42 -18.76 16.29
C LEU A 62 2.13 -18.76 15.47
N PHE A 63 2.12 -18.09 14.32
CA PHE A 63 0.98 -18.08 13.40
C PHE A 63 0.64 -19.48 12.89
N VAL A 64 1.65 -20.31 12.59
CA VAL A 64 1.45 -21.67 12.08
C VAL A 64 0.98 -22.62 13.16
N ILE A 65 1.50 -22.49 14.37
CA ILE A 65 0.98 -23.20 15.55
C ILE A 65 -0.48 -22.82 15.77
N PHE A 66 -0.81 -21.52 15.70
CA PHE A 66 -2.19 -21.05 15.81
C PHE A 66 -3.09 -21.70 14.75
N LEU A 67 -2.68 -21.71 13.48
CA LEU A 67 -3.45 -22.36 12.41
C LEU A 67 -3.60 -23.86 12.65
N PHE A 68 -2.55 -24.53 13.13
CA PHE A 68 -2.58 -25.96 13.42
C PHE A 68 -3.56 -26.30 14.56
N LEU A 69 -3.56 -25.50 15.63
CA LEU A 69 -4.47 -25.69 16.76
C LEU A 69 -5.93 -25.45 16.38
N ASN A 70 -6.21 -24.46 15.52
CA ASN A 70 -7.56 -24.16 15.04
C ASN A 70 -7.96 -24.99 13.79
N PHE A 71 -7.05 -25.80 13.24
CA PHE A 71 -7.32 -26.56 12.02
C PHE A 71 -8.48 -27.53 12.22
N ASN A 72 -8.48 -28.26 13.33
CA ASN A 72 -9.48 -29.29 13.60
C ASN A 72 -10.88 -28.70 13.87
N THR A 73 -10.95 -27.53 14.50
CA THR A 73 -12.22 -26.89 14.86
C THR A 73 -12.93 -26.31 13.63
N GLU A 74 -12.19 -25.68 12.72
CA GLU A 74 -12.78 -24.99 11.56
C GLU A 74 -12.93 -25.88 10.31
N SER A 75 -12.09 -26.92 10.15
CA SER A 75 -12.17 -27.80 8.97
C SER A 75 -13.34 -28.80 9.03
N GLY A 76 -13.95 -28.97 10.21
CA GLY A 76 -15.01 -29.96 10.44
C GLY A 76 -14.56 -31.39 10.10
N TRP A 77 -13.28 -31.69 10.36
CA TRP A 77 -12.66 -33.00 10.08
C TRP A 77 -13.28 -34.13 10.92
N ASP A 78 -13.50 -33.85 12.19
CA ASP A 78 -13.83 -34.84 13.22
C ASP A 78 -15.23 -35.48 13.06
N THR A 79 -16.14 -34.80 12.37
CA THR A 79 -17.55 -35.24 12.21
C THR A 79 -17.81 -36.06 10.94
N ARG A 80 -16.78 -36.47 10.18
CA ARG A 80 -16.97 -37.05 8.83
C ARG A 80 -16.71 -38.55 8.77
N ASN A 81 -17.78 -39.32 8.59
CA ASN A 81 -17.70 -40.70 8.12
C ASN A 81 -17.39 -40.72 6.61
N LEU A 82 -16.21 -41.20 6.22
CA LEU A 82 -15.73 -41.23 4.82
C LEU A 82 -15.77 -42.65 4.24
N PRO A 83 -16.86 -43.10 3.58
CA PRO A 83 -16.91 -44.40 2.91
C PRO A 83 -16.22 -44.42 1.52
N GLN A 84 -15.45 -43.38 1.17
CA GLN A 84 -15.06 -43.11 -0.23
C GLN A 84 -13.64 -43.60 -0.53
N LYS A 85 -13.52 -44.76 -1.19
CA LYS A 85 -12.24 -45.39 -1.57
C LYS A 85 -11.48 -44.75 -2.76
N ARG A 86 -12.01 -43.68 -3.39
CA ARG A 86 -11.44 -43.12 -4.64
C ARG A 86 -10.80 -41.76 -4.41
N VAL A 87 -9.48 -41.68 -4.63
CA VAL A 87 -8.62 -40.49 -4.41
C VAL A 87 -9.19 -39.20 -5.01
N GLY A 88 -9.75 -39.25 -6.22
CA GLY A 88 -10.33 -38.06 -6.87
C GLY A 88 -11.54 -37.43 -6.17
N LYS A 89 -12.27 -38.19 -5.34
CA LYS A 89 -13.36 -37.63 -4.51
C LYS A 89 -12.85 -37.07 -3.18
N ILE A 90 -11.74 -37.59 -2.67
CA ILE A 90 -11.06 -37.07 -1.48
C ILE A 90 -10.51 -35.68 -1.77
N LEU A 91 -9.83 -35.48 -2.91
CA LEU A 91 -9.25 -34.19 -3.33
C LEU A 91 -10.26 -33.05 -3.50
N LYS A 92 -11.56 -33.34 -3.67
CA LYS A 92 -12.63 -32.32 -3.78
C LYS A 92 -13.12 -31.81 -2.42
N GLN A 93 -12.60 -32.33 -1.31
CA GLN A 93 -13.05 -31.95 0.01
C GLN A 93 -12.40 -30.63 0.44
N GLN A 94 -13.20 -29.76 1.06
CA GLN A 94 -12.79 -28.40 1.46
C GLN A 94 -11.57 -28.36 2.39
N TRP A 95 -11.28 -29.44 3.14
CA TRP A 95 -10.14 -29.51 4.07
C TRP A 95 -8.81 -29.89 3.42
N VAL A 96 -8.82 -30.51 2.23
CA VAL A 96 -7.59 -31.06 1.62
C VAL A 96 -6.60 -29.96 1.29
N GLY A 97 -7.08 -28.83 0.75
CA GLY A 97 -6.23 -27.67 0.46
C GLY A 97 -5.54 -27.12 1.71
N PRO A 98 -6.31 -26.77 2.76
CA PRO A 98 -5.76 -26.39 4.06
C PRO A 98 -4.77 -27.42 4.64
N LEU A 99 -5.07 -28.72 4.59
CA LEU A 99 -4.17 -29.75 5.11
C LEU A 99 -2.85 -29.82 4.32
N LEU A 100 -2.92 -29.80 2.99
CA LEU A 100 -1.73 -29.79 2.13
C LEU A 100 -0.86 -28.57 2.42
N CYS A 101 -1.48 -27.40 2.63
CA CYS A 101 -0.79 -26.20 3.05
C CYS A 101 -0.05 -26.43 4.38
N MET A 102 -0.73 -26.96 5.41
CA MET A 102 -0.08 -27.23 6.71
C MET A 102 1.09 -28.21 6.61
N VAL A 103 0.97 -29.26 5.80
CA VAL A 103 2.04 -30.25 5.57
C VAL A 103 3.29 -29.61 4.98
N ILE A 104 3.15 -28.59 4.12
CA ILE A 104 4.29 -27.87 3.54
C ILE A 104 4.81 -26.81 4.52
N LEU A 105 3.89 -26.11 5.18
CA LEU A 105 4.19 -24.87 5.87
C LEU A 105 4.83 -25.14 7.24
N ILE A 106 4.40 -26.19 7.96
CA ILE A 106 5.04 -26.64 9.22
C ILE A 106 6.55 -26.91 9.04
N PRO A 107 7.00 -27.85 8.18
CA PRO A 107 8.43 -28.13 8.04
C PRO A 107 9.19 -26.90 7.50
N ALA A 108 8.59 -26.12 6.59
CA ALA A 108 9.21 -24.89 6.08
C ALA A 108 9.48 -23.89 7.21
N THR A 109 8.56 -23.71 8.17
CA THR A 109 8.78 -22.81 9.31
C THR A 109 9.90 -23.27 10.22
N PHE A 110 9.96 -24.57 10.51
CA PHE A 110 11.03 -25.14 11.35
C PHE A 110 12.39 -24.99 10.69
N ILE A 111 12.49 -25.27 9.38
CA ILE A 111 13.73 -25.08 8.60
C ILE A 111 14.14 -23.60 8.61
N ASN A 112 13.20 -22.68 8.32
CA ASN A 112 13.48 -21.25 8.29
C ASN A 112 13.90 -20.70 9.67
N LEU A 113 13.28 -21.19 10.74
CA LEU A 113 13.64 -20.83 12.11
C LEU A 113 15.06 -21.33 12.45
N TYR A 114 15.38 -22.59 12.11
CA TYR A 114 16.70 -23.17 12.29
C TYR A 114 17.79 -22.38 11.56
N GLU A 115 17.55 -22.03 10.29
CA GLU A 115 18.48 -21.22 9.50
C GLU A 115 18.66 -19.81 10.08
N SER A 116 17.58 -19.21 10.57
CA SER A 116 17.62 -17.89 11.24
C SER A 116 18.43 -17.94 12.54
N PHE A 117 18.29 -18.99 13.34
CA PHE A 117 19.12 -19.20 14.54
C PHE A 117 20.61 -19.36 14.20
N LYS A 118 20.94 -20.13 13.16
CA LYS A 118 22.33 -20.28 12.68
C LYS A 118 22.90 -18.93 12.23
N ALA A 119 22.11 -18.13 11.52
CA ALA A 119 22.49 -16.78 11.08
C ALA A 119 22.73 -15.82 12.25
N LEU A 120 21.89 -15.88 13.29
CA LEU A 120 22.08 -15.10 14.52
C LEU A 120 23.36 -15.49 15.26
N LYS A 121 23.62 -16.80 15.42
CA LYS A 121 24.87 -17.28 16.03
C LYS A 121 26.10 -16.83 15.26
N LYS A 122 26.04 -16.82 13.92
CA LYS A 122 27.10 -16.28 13.05
C LYS A 122 27.28 -14.77 13.26
N SER A 123 26.18 -14.02 13.35
CA SER A 123 26.21 -12.58 13.54
C SER A 123 26.80 -12.17 14.89
N GLN A 124 26.48 -12.92 15.95
CA GLN A 124 27.08 -12.77 17.29
C GLN A 124 28.59 -13.01 17.25
N ARG A 125 29.05 -14.07 16.56
CA ARG A 125 30.48 -14.36 16.38
C ARG A 125 31.22 -13.24 15.64
N LEU A 126 30.56 -12.62 14.67
CA LEU A 126 31.11 -11.53 13.86
C LEU A 126 30.93 -10.14 14.48
N LYS A 127 30.32 -10.03 15.69
CA LYS A 127 30.03 -8.77 16.40
C LYS A 127 29.29 -7.73 15.53
N ILE A 128 28.38 -8.20 14.68
CA ILE A 128 27.55 -7.32 13.84
C ILE A 128 26.56 -6.55 14.73
N PRO A 129 26.39 -5.22 14.57
CA PRO A 129 25.46 -4.45 15.40
C PRO A 129 24.02 -4.92 15.18
N ASN A 130 23.30 -5.11 16.29
CA ASN A 130 21.91 -5.55 16.27
C ASN A 130 20.98 -4.40 15.84
N LYS A 131 20.24 -4.57 14.74
CA LYS A 131 19.28 -3.57 14.22
C LYS A 131 17.82 -3.98 14.39
N ILE A 132 17.54 -5.04 15.15
CA ILE A 132 16.19 -5.60 15.33
C ILE A 132 15.18 -4.53 15.78
N GLN A 133 15.54 -3.64 16.71
CA GLN A 133 14.61 -2.60 17.18
C GLN A 133 14.19 -1.64 16.06
N TYR A 134 15.14 -1.25 15.20
CA TYR A 134 14.86 -0.40 14.05
C TYR A 134 13.93 -1.10 13.06
N GLU A 135 14.19 -2.39 12.78
CA GLU A 135 13.37 -3.18 11.85
C GLU A 135 11.94 -3.38 12.38
N ILE A 136 11.77 -3.75 13.66
CA ILE A 136 10.45 -3.87 14.30
C ILE A 136 9.71 -2.53 14.24
N SER A 137 10.40 -1.41 14.47
CA SER A 137 9.79 -0.08 14.35
C SER A 137 9.27 0.18 12.92
N GLN A 138 10.00 -0.25 11.89
CA GLN A 138 9.53 -0.16 10.51
C GLN A 138 8.34 -1.07 10.24
N TRP A 139 8.29 -2.27 10.81
CA TRP A 139 7.15 -3.16 10.68
C TRP A 139 5.89 -2.58 11.32
N ILE A 140 6.02 -2.00 12.52
CA ILE A 140 4.90 -1.33 13.20
C ILE A 140 4.40 -0.14 12.38
N ARG A 141 5.30 0.63 11.77
CA ARG A 141 4.94 1.71 10.83
C ARG A 141 4.17 1.20 9.61
N SER A 142 4.44 0.00 9.13
CA SER A 142 3.64 -0.60 8.06
C SER A 142 2.24 -1.00 8.53
N ILE A 143 2.10 -1.53 9.75
CA ILE A 143 0.81 -1.89 10.35
C ILE A 143 -0.10 -0.66 10.51
N GLU A 144 0.48 0.52 10.74
CA GLU A 144 -0.24 1.80 10.80
C GLU A 144 -1.16 2.01 9.59
N PHE A 145 -0.69 1.68 8.38
CA PHE A 145 -1.49 1.82 7.15
C PHE A 145 -2.65 0.82 7.07
N ILE A 146 -2.48 -0.38 7.63
CA ILE A 146 -3.57 -1.36 7.74
C ILE A 146 -4.65 -0.81 8.68
N VAL A 147 -4.26 -0.24 9.82
CA VAL A 147 -5.20 0.37 10.77
C VAL A 147 -5.96 1.52 10.11
N TYR A 148 -5.28 2.37 9.34
CA TYR A 148 -5.93 3.44 8.58
C TYR A 148 -6.95 2.90 7.58
N PHE A 149 -6.62 1.82 6.88
CA PHE A 149 -7.56 1.17 5.98
C PHE A 149 -8.80 0.62 6.71
N LEU A 150 -8.62 0.00 7.88
CA LEU A 150 -9.76 -0.47 8.70
C LEU A 150 -10.64 0.68 9.18
N ILE A 151 -10.03 1.78 9.63
CA ILE A 151 -10.76 3.00 10.00
C ILE A 151 -11.57 3.50 8.80
N TYR A 152 -10.99 3.48 7.59
CA TYR A 152 -11.68 3.86 6.37
C TYR A 152 -12.87 2.94 6.06
N THR A 153 -12.73 1.62 6.20
CA THR A 153 -13.86 0.70 5.97
C THR A 153 -15.02 0.97 6.91
N PHE A 154 -14.74 1.27 8.19
CA PHE A 154 -15.79 1.67 9.13
C PHE A 154 -16.37 3.07 8.81
N ALA A 155 -15.54 4.00 8.36
CA ALA A 155 -15.98 5.34 7.97
C ALA A 155 -16.98 5.30 6.81
N ILE A 156 -16.78 4.40 5.83
CA ILE A 156 -17.71 4.23 4.70
C ILE A 156 -19.12 3.90 5.18
N GLU A 157 -19.27 3.05 6.20
CA GLU A 157 -20.58 2.68 6.75
C GLU A 157 -21.26 3.85 7.47
N ILE A 158 -20.49 4.77 8.05
CA ILE A 158 -21.00 5.89 8.83
C ILE A 158 -21.30 7.11 7.95
N PHE A 159 -20.34 7.52 7.13
CA PHE A 159 -20.39 8.77 6.38
C PHE A 159 -20.73 8.60 4.90
N GLY A 160 -20.67 7.39 4.36
CA GLY A 160 -20.85 7.11 2.93
C GLY A 160 -19.53 7.12 2.16
N TYR A 161 -19.55 6.66 0.91
CA TYR A 161 -18.33 6.42 0.13
C TYR A 161 -17.58 7.71 -0.23
N LEU A 162 -18.27 8.70 -0.81
CA LEU A 162 -17.64 9.92 -1.31
C LEU A 162 -16.87 10.68 -0.22
N ILE A 163 -17.54 11.00 0.89
CA ILE A 163 -16.94 11.82 1.94
C ILE A 163 -15.83 11.06 2.67
N SER A 164 -16.01 9.75 2.88
CA SER A 164 -15.00 8.91 3.53
C SER A 164 -13.73 8.82 2.68
N THR A 165 -13.85 8.60 1.37
CA THR A 165 -12.70 8.52 0.47
C THR A 165 -11.99 9.87 0.34
N MET A 166 -12.72 10.98 0.28
CA MET A 166 -12.10 12.31 0.23
C MET A 166 -11.36 12.68 1.52
N ILE A 167 -11.94 12.39 2.69
CA ILE A 167 -11.27 12.60 3.98
C ILE A 167 -10.04 11.69 4.09
N PHE A 168 -10.19 10.41 3.74
CA PHE A 168 -9.15 9.41 3.85
C PHE A 168 -7.95 9.71 2.94
N ALA A 169 -8.19 10.06 1.67
CA ALA A 169 -7.12 10.39 0.73
C ALA A 169 -6.31 11.61 1.19
N ASN A 170 -7.00 12.65 1.67
CA ASN A 170 -6.35 13.85 2.21
C ASN A 170 -5.56 13.55 3.48
N PHE A 171 -6.14 12.76 4.40
CA PHE A 171 -5.45 12.30 5.60
C PHE A 171 -4.17 11.54 5.27
N LEU A 172 -4.22 10.60 4.32
CA LEU A 172 -3.07 9.81 3.91
C LEU A 172 -1.98 10.67 3.26
N THR A 173 -2.39 11.64 2.44
CA THR A 173 -1.50 12.62 1.80
C THR A 173 -0.75 13.46 2.85
N PHE A 174 -1.48 13.90 3.88
CA PHE A 174 -0.90 14.63 5.00
C PHE A 174 0.08 13.75 5.80
N ARG A 175 -0.29 12.49 6.06
CA ARG A 175 0.53 11.54 6.84
C ARG A 175 1.84 11.19 6.14
N LEU A 176 1.83 11.08 4.81
CA LEU A 176 3.01 10.87 3.97
C LEU A 176 3.97 12.08 3.94
N GLY A 177 3.57 13.22 4.51
CA GLY A 177 4.40 14.42 4.58
C GLY A 177 4.17 15.43 3.45
N TYR A 178 3.22 15.17 2.54
CA TYR A 178 2.85 16.11 1.47
C TYR A 178 1.95 17.24 2.00
N ARG A 179 2.52 18.09 2.86
CA ARG A 179 1.78 19.13 3.62
C ARG A 179 1.49 20.41 2.85
N THR A 180 2.00 20.55 1.62
CA THR A 180 1.77 21.75 0.82
C THR A 180 0.32 21.77 0.31
N LYS A 181 -0.33 22.95 0.32
CA LYS A 181 -1.71 23.12 -0.17
C LYS A 181 -1.96 22.52 -1.57
N LYS A 182 -0.96 22.61 -2.46
CA LYS A 182 -0.99 22.02 -3.80
C LYS A 182 -1.27 20.51 -3.75
N TRP A 183 -0.58 19.77 -2.89
CA TRP A 183 -0.72 18.32 -2.79
C TRP A 183 -2.05 17.89 -2.19
N ILE A 184 -2.54 18.62 -1.19
CA ILE A 184 -3.87 18.36 -0.59
C ILE A 184 -4.97 18.61 -1.64
N LEU A 185 -4.87 19.69 -2.42
CA LEU A 185 -5.83 19.96 -3.49
C LEU A 185 -5.79 18.87 -4.57
N THR A 186 -4.60 18.49 -5.04
CA THR A 186 -4.46 17.40 -6.01
C THR A 186 -5.04 16.09 -5.48
N SER A 187 -4.82 15.77 -4.19
CA SER A 187 -5.38 14.57 -3.55
C SER A 187 -6.92 14.61 -3.47
N THR A 188 -7.48 15.77 -3.14
CA THR A 188 -8.94 15.98 -3.11
C THR A 188 -9.55 15.78 -4.49
N ILE A 189 -8.96 16.38 -5.54
CA ILE A 189 -9.44 16.23 -6.91
C ILE A 189 -9.30 14.77 -7.39
N CYS A 190 -8.14 14.15 -7.13
CA CYS A 190 -7.89 12.76 -7.53
C CYS A 190 -8.88 11.80 -6.85
N SER A 191 -9.09 11.93 -5.54
CA SER A 191 -10.04 11.10 -4.80
C SER A 191 -11.48 11.26 -5.29
N PHE A 192 -11.90 12.48 -5.63
CA PHE A 192 -13.20 12.73 -6.23
C PHE A 192 -13.37 12.03 -7.59
N VAL A 193 -12.36 12.13 -8.46
CA VAL A 193 -12.36 11.44 -9.76
C VAL A 193 -12.39 9.91 -9.58
N VAL A 194 -11.63 9.38 -8.64
CA VAL A 194 -11.64 7.95 -8.29
C VAL A 194 -13.05 7.52 -7.85
N VAL A 195 -13.70 8.27 -6.97
CA VAL A 195 -15.06 7.94 -6.52
C VAL A 195 -16.04 7.87 -7.69
N ILE A 196 -15.99 8.83 -8.61
CA ILE A 196 -16.82 8.83 -9.82
C ILE A 196 -16.52 7.59 -10.69
N ILE A 197 -15.26 7.31 -10.97
CA ILE A 197 -14.85 6.15 -11.78
C ILE A 197 -15.36 4.85 -11.16
N PHE A 198 -15.15 4.66 -9.86
CA PHE A 198 -15.57 3.45 -9.16
C PHE A 198 -17.09 3.30 -9.12
N ARG A 199 -17.84 4.39 -8.94
CA ARG A 199 -19.30 4.32 -9.01
C ARG A 199 -19.79 4.03 -10.42
N SER A 200 -19.30 4.77 -11.42
CA SER A 200 -19.78 4.71 -12.80
C SER A 200 -19.41 3.40 -13.50
N ILE A 201 -18.21 2.86 -13.26
CA ILE A 201 -17.72 1.66 -13.94
C ILE A 201 -18.04 0.39 -13.13
N LEU A 202 -17.79 0.41 -11.82
CA LEU A 202 -17.82 -0.79 -10.99
C LEU A 202 -19.18 -1.03 -10.30
N GLN A 203 -20.10 -0.05 -10.31
CA GLN A 203 -21.44 -0.12 -9.70
C GLN A 203 -21.46 -0.75 -8.30
N ILE A 204 -20.48 -0.38 -7.46
CA ILE A 204 -20.37 -0.94 -6.11
C ILE A 204 -21.63 -0.61 -5.32
N LYS A 205 -22.29 -1.65 -4.82
CA LYS A 205 -23.43 -1.51 -3.90
C LYS A 205 -22.93 -0.91 -2.60
N THR A 206 -23.34 0.32 -2.32
CA THR A 206 -23.04 1.02 -1.08
C THR A 206 -24.07 0.64 -0.01
N PRO A 207 -23.69 0.62 1.27
CA PRO A 207 -24.60 0.29 2.34
C PRO A 207 -25.78 1.29 2.37
N VAL A 208 -27.00 0.78 2.48
CA VAL A 208 -28.23 1.59 2.37
C VAL A 208 -28.44 2.48 3.61
N ASN A 209 -27.88 2.07 4.76
CA ASN A 209 -28.03 2.74 6.06
C ASN A 209 -26.82 3.59 6.42
N ILE A 210 -26.67 4.73 5.75
CA ILE A 210 -25.62 5.71 6.06
C ILE A 210 -26.15 6.68 7.12
N TRP A 211 -25.46 6.79 8.26
CA TRP A 211 -25.90 7.61 9.39
C TRP A 211 -25.95 9.10 9.04
N LEU A 212 -24.93 9.60 8.35
CA LEU A 212 -24.82 11.01 7.99
C LEU A 212 -25.97 11.49 7.09
N TYR A 213 -26.44 10.63 6.19
CA TYR A 213 -27.39 11.04 5.15
C TYR A 213 -28.80 11.29 5.69
N LYS A 214 -29.13 10.76 6.88
CA LYS A 214 -30.43 10.96 7.54
C LYS A 214 -30.69 12.41 7.97
N TYR A 215 -29.66 13.24 8.01
CA TYR A 215 -29.76 14.65 8.40
C TYR A 215 -29.91 15.58 7.20
N PHE A 216 -29.80 15.07 5.97
CA PHE A 216 -30.00 15.87 4.77
C PHE A 216 -31.49 16.01 4.40
N PRO A 217 -31.86 17.07 3.66
CA PRO A 217 -33.16 17.15 3.03
C PRO A 217 -33.39 15.94 2.12
N GLU A 218 -34.64 15.46 2.06
CA GLU A 218 -35.03 14.19 1.41
C GLU A 218 -34.48 14.05 -0.02
N ASN A 219 -34.53 15.12 -0.82
CA ASN A 219 -34.02 15.12 -2.20
C ASN A 219 -32.49 14.87 -2.27
N ILE A 220 -31.73 15.45 -1.35
CA ILE A 220 -30.26 15.33 -1.30
C ILE A 220 -29.87 13.98 -0.69
N GLU A 221 -30.62 13.51 0.31
CA GLU A 221 -30.43 12.18 0.90
C GLU A 221 -30.57 11.07 -0.16
N VAL A 222 -31.66 11.10 -0.93
CA VAL A 222 -31.92 10.12 -1.99
C VAL A 222 -30.85 10.18 -3.07
N PHE A 223 -30.48 11.39 -3.52
CA PHE A 223 -29.39 11.57 -4.49
C PHE A 223 -28.07 10.97 -3.99
N MET A 224 -27.66 11.28 -2.76
CA MET A 224 -26.42 10.75 -2.21
C MET A 224 -26.48 9.23 -2.07
N LYS A 225 -27.56 8.63 -1.55
CA LYS A 225 -27.70 7.16 -1.48
C LYS A 225 -27.61 6.47 -2.85
N ILE A 226 -28.16 7.09 -3.90
CA ILE A 226 -28.19 6.52 -5.25
C ILE A 226 -26.85 6.66 -5.96
N TYR A 227 -26.05 7.68 -5.66
CA TYR A 227 -24.82 7.95 -6.42
C TYR A 227 -23.53 7.78 -5.61
N PHE A 228 -23.56 7.85 -4.28
CA PHE A 228 -22.37 7.94 -3.41
C PHE A 228 -22.54 7.23 -2.06
#